data_AF-A0A7S1N4X2-F1
#
_entry.id   AF-A0A7S1N4X2-F1
#
_cell.length_a   1.000
_cell.length_b   1.000
_cell.length_c   1.000
_cell.angle_alpha   90.00
_cell.angle_beta   90.00
_cell.angle_gamma   90.00
#
_symmetry.space_group_name_H-M   'P 1'
#
loop_
_entity.id
_entity.type
_entity.pdbx_description
1 polymer ?
#
loop_
_entity_poly.entity_id
_entity_poly.type
_entity_poly.pdbx_seq_one_letter_code
_entity_poly.pdbx_strand_id
1 'polypeptide(L)'
;MAPSADDPAIVGLEGGDQENADQFIESSPVEEVPHPLSVVRKPPFDVPITWNNILNFAQGNFALIKEDLCVLAHEGDALSLALKDAGVYCSFAIRRELVNFKKFCLNTVIMTRKIERDLKILSTFFRGDNPEVLSDSGEKVFNLGARYVDVATALSDTQGGLAALSDVRILTKELCCLPRLPDKPRPSHIQGLPGSLTHLNKLLVPARKLYLELCKGDAPSCCIQAPCPADPVQLLDATLNALGSNVDPCSLWLCKQSLLARGGVKALWMAEEARGLVEVLVQVHAEIQDLLAALQAASGVGMEGLEPGRLQPGPLASSTLLTEGISSEALGAIITRRTIVTKLMGAKRVLGAVVPALQAVAYLANPSERMFVSGDAVRTRQTTSFLPSGFSVDFPGTATANHYRPLMCATVRASGWPVYVKQGVKKPKQVLVPGCWCCRAEVSPLWMHNGVCITCEGECRDRGQCPYQAKCPLLSMCPHARRCFRCEGWSCEDCHLRVLTGDETA
;
A
#
# COMPACT_ATOMS: atom_id res chain seq x y z
N MET A 1 -34.14 -44.76 -16.74
CA MET A 1 -33.60 -45.65 -17.77
C MET A 1 -32.29 -45.03 -18.24
N ALA A 2 -31.17 -45.70 -17.94
CA ALA A 2 -29.81 -45.30 -18.33
C ALA A 2 -29.53 -45.58 -19.82
N PRO A 3 -28.48 -44.96 -20.40
CA PRO A 3 -27.23 -45.69 -20.72
C PRO A 3 -25.94 -44.87 -20.39
N SER A 4 -24.95 -45.44 -19.67
CA SER A 4 -23.67 -46.07 -20.15
C SER A 4 -22.85 -45.20 -21.12
N ALA A 5 -21.75 -44.54 -20.74
CA ALA A 5 -20.42 -45.01 -20.30
C ALA A 5 -19.61 -45.66 -21.45
N ASP A 6 -18.63 -44.92 -21.99
CA ASP A 6 -17.49 -45.42 -22.77
C ASP A 6 -16.25 -44.54 -22.50
N ASP A 7 -15.19 -45.19 -22.01
CA ASP A 7 -13.82 -44.70 -21.80
C ASP A 7 -12.99 -44.79 -23.09
N PRO A 8 -11.91 -43.98 -23.25
CA PRO A 8 -10.81 -44.34 -24.13
C PRO A 8 -9.49 -44.61 -23.39
N ALA A 9 -9.09 -45.87 -23.48
CA ALA A 9 -7.76 -46.43 -23.77
C ALA A 9 -6.48 -45.69 -23.31
N ILE A 10 -5.76 -46.37 -22.41
CA ILE A 10 -4.34 -46.22 -22.10
C ILE A 10 -3.52 -46.98 -23.14
N VAL A 11 -2.56 -46.30 -23.79
CA VAL A 11 -1.57 -46.93 -24.69
C VAL A 11 -0.26 -47.08 -23.94
N GLY A 12 0.18 -48.33 -23.79
CA GLY A 12 1.47 -48.72 -23.23
C GLY A 12 2.61 -48.63 -24.24
N LEU A 13 3.82 -48.39 -23.73
CA LEU A 13 5.07 -48.66 -24.41
C LEU A 13 5.99 -49.39 -23.42
N GLU A 14 6.15 -50.70 -23.67
CA GLU A 14 7.20 -51.54 -23.11
C GLU A 14 8.34 -51.68 -24.13
N GLY A 15 9.58 -51.82 -23.65
CA GLY A 15 10.54 -52.75 -24.25
C GLY A 15 11.84 -52.20 -24.85
N GLY A 16 12.95 -52.64 -24.24
CA GLY A 16 14.27 -52.84 -24.88
C GLY A 16 15.35 -51.84 -24.47
N ASP A 17 16.56 -52.19 -24.04
CA ASP A 17 17.23 -53.47 -23.82
C ASP A 17 18.41 -53.21 -22.87
N GLN A 18 18.70 -54.20 -22.03
CA GLN A 18 19.92 -54.34 -21.23
C GLN A 18 20.96 -55.06 -22.08
N GLU A 19 22.16 -54.49 -22.26
CA GLU A 19 23.45 -55.21 -22.39
C GLU A 19 24.58 -54.22 -22.76
N ASN A 20 25.49 -53.95 -21.82
CA ASN A 20 26.92 -54.24 -21.98
C ASN A 20 27.72 -53.76 -20.76
N ALA A 21 28.35 -54.74 -20.12
CA ALA A 21 29.29 -54.60 -19.04
C ALA A 21 30.72 -54.44 -19.59
N ASP A 22 31.56 -53.85 -18.73
CA ASP A 22 33.00 -54.07 -18.64
C ASP A 22 33.86 -53.70 -19.86
N GLN A 23 34.29 -52.44 -19.89
CA GLN A 23 35.58 -52.08 -20.47
C GLN A 23 36.45 -51.31 -19.46
N PHE A 24 37.57 -51.96 -19.16
CA PHE A 24 38.80 -51.46 -18.57
C PHE A 24 39.04 -49.95 -18.74
N ILE A 25 39.20 -49.24 -17.62
CA ILE A 25 39.87 -47.94 -17.57
C ILE A 25 41.23 -48.18 -16.91
N GLU A 26 42.27 -48.25 -17.74
CA GLU A 26 43.66 -48.16 -17.29
C GLU A 26 43.88 -46.80 -16.62
N SER A 27 44.36 -46.86 -15.38
CA SER A 27 44.81 -45.73 -14.57
C SER A 27 45.96 -45.01 -15.28
N SER A 28 45.65 -43.93 -15.99
CA SER A 28 46.64 -42.95 -16.41
C SER A 28 47.15 -42.16 -15.20
N PRO A 29 48.45 -41.84 -15.12
CA PRO A 29 48.98 -41.03 -14.02
C PRO A 29 48.31 -39.66 -14.06
N VAL A 30 47.81 -39.22 -12.90
CA VAL A 30 47.29 -37.87 -12.67
C VAL A 30 48.46 -36.91 -12.87
N GLU A 31 48.57 -36.30 -14.05
CA GLU A 31 49.39 -35.11 -14.23
C GLU A 31 48.86 -34.04 -13.28
N GLU A 32 49.71 -33.59 -12.36
CA GLU A 32 49.46 -32.41 -11.53
C GLU A 32 49.16 -31.23 -12.45
N VAL A 33 47.88 -30.87 -12.54
CA VAL A 33 47.44 -29.65 -13.23
C VAL A 33 48.15 -28.48 -12.54
N PRO A 34 48.99 -27.71 -13.24
CA PRO A 34 49.63 -26.55 -12.66
C PRO A 34 48.55 -25.63 -12.09
N HIS A 35 48.67 -25.26 -10.82
CA HIS A 35 47.83 -24.22 -10.22
C HIS A 35 47.74 -23.04 -11.20
N PRO A 36 46.53 -22.60 -11.59
CA PRO A 36 46.40 -21.52 -12.54
C PRO A 36 47.13 -20.30 -11.97
N LEU A 37 48.18 -19.89 -12.68
CA LEU A 37 48.87 -18.63 -12.47
C LEU A 37 47.81 -17.55 -12.22
N SER A 38 47.92 -16.88 -11.07
CA SER A 38 46.98 -15.89 -10.59
C SER A 38 46.66 -14.88 -11.69
N VAL A 39 45.48 -15.03 -12.30
CA VAL A 39 44.97 -14.05 -13.27
C VAL A 39 44.81 -12.75 -12.50
N VAL A 40 45.75 -11.82 -12.69
CA VAL A 40 45.71 -10.48 -12.10
C VAL A 40 44.46 -9.81 -12.64
N ARG A 41 43.41 -9.78 -11.82
CA ARG A 41 42.16 -9.12 -12.17
C ARG A 41 42.41 -7.61 -12.14
N LYS A 42 42.09 -6.94 -13.23
CA LYS A 42 42.12 -5.47 -13.30
C LYS A 42 41.26 -4.91 -12.16
N PRO A 43 41.71 -3.87 -11.44
CA PRO A 43 40.90 -3.25 -10.39
C PRO A 43 39.53 -2.80 -10.94
N PRO A 44 38.45 -2.93 -10.16
CA PRO A 44 37.09 -2.64 -10.63
C PRO A 44 36.84 -1.14 -10.85
N PHE A 45 37.73 -0.27 -10.36
CA PHE A 45 37.62 1.18 -10.47
C PHE A 45 38.95 1.78 -10.93
N ASP A 46 38.94 2.42 -12.09
CA ASP A 46 40.11 3.15 -12.64
C ASP A 46 40.07 4.65 -12.31
N VAL A 47 38.93 5.15 -11.82
CA VAL A 47 38.70 6.55 -11.43
C VAL A 47 37.79 6.62 -10.20
N PRO A 48 37.87 7.68 -9.38
CA PRO A 48 36.94 7.88 -8.27
C PRO A 48 35.48 7.91 -8.72
N ILE A 49 34.59 7.40 -7.88
CA ILE A 49 33.15 7.45 -8.09
C ILE A 49 32.67 8.90 -7.92
N THR A 50 32.00 9.39 -8.96
CA THR A 50 31.43 10.73 -9.07
C THR A 50 30.02 10.66 -9.62
N TRP A 51 29.32 11.78 -9.64
CA TRP A 51 27.98 11.85 -10.26
C TRP A 51 27.95 11.38 -11.71
N ASN A 52 29.02 11.64 -12.46
CA ASN A 52 29.08 11.38 -13.89
C ASN A 52 29.22 9.89 -14.21
N ASN A 53 29.77 9.09 -13.29
CA ASN A 53 30.03 7.67 -13.53
C ASN A 53 29.24 6.72 -12.62
N ILE A 54 28.63 7.18 -11.52
CA ILE A 54 27.99 6.29 -10.54
C ILE A 54 26.84 5.46 -11.13
N LEU A 55 26.16 5.97 -12.17
CA LEU A 55 25.09 5.23 -12.85
C LEU A 55 25.61 4.05 -13.69
N ASN A 56 26.90 3.99 -14.00
CA ASN A 56 27.50 2.94 -14.83
C ASN A 56 27.76 1.64 -14.06
N PHE A 57 27.59 1.64 -12.74
CA PHE A 57 27.87 0.49 -11.88
C PHE A 57 26.60 -0.24 -11.48
N ALA A 58 26.61 -1.58 -11.61
CA ALA A 58 25.62 -2.46 -11.00
C ALA A 58 25.58 -2.25 -9.48
N GLN A 59 24.38 -2.36 -8.89
CA GLN A 59 24.14 -1.97 -7.49
C GLN A 59 23.04 -2.82 -6.84
N GLY A 60 22.92 -2.69 -5.51
CA GLY A 60 21.80 -3.22 -4.74
C GLY A 60 22.01 -4.61 -4.15
N ASN A 61 23.24 -5.14 -4.21
CA ASN A 61 23.59 -6.43 -3.64
C ASN A 61 24.99 -6.40 -3.01
N PHE A 62 25.11 -6.91 -1.78
CA PHE A 62 26.38 -7.05 -1.08
C PHE A 62 27.37 -7.98 -1.80
N ALA A 63 26.88 -8.97 -2.56
CA ALA A 63 27.73 -9.85 -3.35
C ALA A 63 28.63 -9.08 -4.34
N LEU A 64 28.15 -7.96 -4.89
CA LEU A 64 28.93 -7.10 -5.79
C LEU A 64 30.12 -6.44 -5.07
N ILE A 65 29.97 -6.11 -3.79
CA ILE A 65 31.07 -5.58 -2.97
C ILE A 65 32.09 -6.69 -2.72
N LYS A 66 31.62 -7.89 -2.39
CA LYS A 66 32.52 -9.05 -2.22
C LYS A 66 33.32 -9.33 -3.50
N GLU A 67 32.66 -9.30 -4.66
CA GLU A 67 33.32 -9.46 -5.97
C GLU A 67 34.39 -8.39 -6.23
N ASP A 68 34.11 -7.12 -5.88
CA ASP A 68 35.09 -6.03 -6.01
C ASP A 68 36.31 -6.26 -5.11
N LEU A 69 36.11 -6.74 -3.87
CA LEU A 69 37.17 -6.96 -2.89
C LEU A 69 38.02 -8.20 -3.16
N CYS A 70 37.53 -9.17 -3.96
CA CYS A 70 38.30 -10.36 -4.33
C CYS A 70 39.62 -10.04 -5.07
N VAL A 71 39.81 -8.82 -5.59
CA VAL A 71 41.09 -8.40 -6.19
C VAL A 71 42.23 -8.25 -5.16
N LEU A 72 41.90 -8.13 -3.87
CA LEU A 72 42.86 -8.00 -2.76
C LEU A 72 43.32 -9.36 -2.20
N ALA A 73 43.07 -10.46 -2.91
CA ALA A 73 43.40 -11.82 -2.47
C ALA A 73 42.92 -12.11 -1.02
N HIS A 74 43.83 -12.48 -0.11
CA HIS A 74 43.50 -12.89 1.26
C HIS A 74 42.91 -11.77 2.13
N GLU A 75 43.20 -10.50 1.83
CA GLU A 75 42.66 -9.37 2.59
C GLU A 75 41.19 -9.10 2.24
N GLY A 76 40.76 -9.42 1.02
CA GLY A 76 39.41 -9.15 0.54
C GLY A 76 38.32 -9.86 1.33
N ASP A 77 38.55 -11.11 1.74
CA ASP A 77 37.58 -11.87 2.56
C ASP A 77 37.48 -11.29 3.98
N ALA A 78 38.59 -10.87 4.59
CA ALA A 78 38.61 -10.23 5.90
C ALA A 78 37.88 -8.89 5.87
N LEU A 79 38.11 -8.06 4.84
CA LEU A 79 37.39 -6.80 4.66
C LEU A 79 35.90 -7.01 4.39
N SER A 80 35.54 -8.04 3.60
CA SER A 80 34.14 -8.38 3.36
C SER A 80 33.43 -8.78 4.66
N LEU A 81 34.09 -9.57 5.51
CA LEU A 81 33.56 -9.92 6.83
C LEU A 81 33.42 -8.68 7.73
N ALA A 82 34.44 -7.82 7.79
CA ALA A 82 34.40 -6.60 8.59
C ALA A 82 33.28 -5.63 8.13
N LEU A 83 33.05 -5.49 6.81
CA LEU A 83 31.92 -4.70 6.30
C LEU A 83 30.56 -5.33 6.63
N LYS A 84 30.49 -6.67 6.66
CA LYS A 84 29.29 -7.39 7.10
C LYS A 84 29.01 -7.12 8.57
N ASP A 85 30.03 -7.17 9.42
CA ASP A 85 29.94 -6.90 10.87
C ASP A 85 29.63 -5.43 11.15
N ALA A 86 30.11 -4.51 10.31
CA ALA A 86 29.73 -3.10 10.30
C ALA A 86 28.27 -2.85 9.81
N GLY A 87 27.52 -3.90 9.48
CA GLY A 87 26.09 -3.81 9.17
C GLY A 87 25.75 -3.51 7.71
N VAL A 88 26.73 -3.47 6.80
CA VAL A 88 26.48 -3.18 5.36
C VAL A 88 25.59 -4.25 4.74
N TYR A 89 25.84 -5.52 5.05
CA TYR A 89 25.05 -6.65 4.55
C TYR A 89 23.58 -6.57 5.01
N CYS A 90 23.36 -6.34 6.31
CA CYS A 90 22.02 -6.16 6.87
C CYS A 90 21.30 -4.97 6.23
N SER A 91 22.00 -3.86 6.01
CA SER A 91 21.44 -2.67 5.37
C SER A 91 20.98 -2.91 3.93
N PHE A 92 21.68 -3.75 3.15
CA PHE A 92 21.19 -4.19 1.84
C PHE A 92 19.90 -5.02 1.94
N ALA A 93 19.79 -5.88 2.95
CA ALA A 93 18.56 -6.64 3.19
C ALA A 93 17.40 -5.72 3.56
N ILE A 94 17.60 -4.77 4.49
CA ILE A 94 16.60 -3.75 4.84
C ILE A 94 16.18 -2.95 3.61
N ARG A 95 17.14 -2.47 2.80
CA ARG A 95 16.85 -1.76 1.54
C ARG A 95 15.96 -2.57 0.62
N ARG A 96 16.23 -3.87 0.46
CA ARG A 96 15.42 -4.77 -0.38
C ARG A 96 13.99 -4.87 0.16
N GLU A 97 13.83 -5.10 1.46
CA GLU A 97 12.50 -5.22 2.08
C GLU A 97 11.73 -3.89 2.02
N LEU A 98 12.38 -2.73 2.21
CA LEU A 98 11.76 -1.40 2.04
C LEU A 98 11.25 -1.18 0.61
N VAL A 99 12.01 -1.62 -0.40
CA VAL A 99 11.58 -1.55 -1.80
C VAL A 99 10.34 -2.41 -2.05
N ASN A 100 10.22 -3.56 -1.39
CA ASN A 100 9.04 -4.41 -1.51
C ASN A 100 7.86 -3.86 -0.70
N PHE A 101 8.12 -3.30 0.47
CA PHE A 101 7.13 -2.67 1.34
C PHE A 101 6.49 -1.44 0.69
N LYS A 102 7.27 -0.56 0.04
CA LYS A 102 6.70 0.62 -0.67
C LYS A 102 5.72 0.20 -1.77
N LYS A 103 6.00 -0.92 -2.45
CA LYS A 103 5.16 -1.48 -3.52
C LYS A 103 3.89 -2.08 -2.94
N PHE A 104 4.00 -2.78 -1.80
CA PHE A 104 2.83 -3.20 -1.04
C PHE A 104 1.95 -2.00 -0.69
N CYS A 105 2.50 -0.94 -0.07
CA CYS A 105 1.74 0.26 0.28
C CYS A 105 1.07 0.90 -0.95
N LEU A 106 1.76 0.96 -2.09
CA LEU A 106 1.17 1.42 -3.36
C LEU A 106 -0.07 0.59 -3.75
N ASN A 107 0.07 -0.73 -3.80
CA ASN A 107 -1.03 -1.61 -4.20
C ASN A 107 -2.23 -1.49 -3.23
N THR A 108 -1.95 -1.43 -1.93
CA THR A 108 -2.99 -1.22 -0.92
C THR A 108 -3.68 0.14 -1.08
N VAL A 109 -2.93 1.24 -1.36
CA VAL A 109 -3.53 2.56 -1.65
C VAL A 109 -4.45 2.49 -2.87
N ILE A 110 -4.04 1.82 -3.95
CA ILE A 110 -4.87 1.67 -5.16
C ILE A 110 -6.17 0.92 -4.84
N MET A 111 -6.08 -0.19 -4.10
CA MET A 111 -7.25 -0.97 -3.69
C MET A 111 -8.20 -0.16 -2.80
N THR A 112 -7.68 0.54 -1.79
CA THR A 112 -8.47 1.37 -0.88
C THR A 112 -9.16 2.53 -1.61
N ARG A 113 -8.51 3.13 -2.62
CA ARG A 113 -9.16 4.16 -3.47
C ARG A 113 -10.35 3.62 -4.26
N LYS A 114 -10.32 2.35 -4.70
CA LYS A 114 -11.48 1.69 -5.34
C LYS A 114 -12.63 1.55 -4.34
N ILE A 115 -12.35 1.11 -3.12
CA ILE A 115 -13.34 1.00 -2.03
C ILE A 115 -13.93 2.37 -1.68
N GLU A 116 -13.08 3.39 -1.52
CA GLU A 116 -13.52 4.78 -1.24
C GLU A 116 -14.48 5.28 -2.34
N ARG A 117 -14.16 4.98 -3.61
CA ARG A 117 -15.02 5.33 -4.74
C ARG A 117 -16.37 4.62 -4.68
N ASP A 118 -16.39 3.31 -4.44
CA ASP A 118 -17.64 2.54 -4.31
C ASP A 118 -18.50 3.08 -3.15
N LEU A 119 -17.89 3.41 -2.01
CA LEU A 119 -18.58 4.01 -0.87
C LEU A 119 -19.10 5.43 -1.15
N LYS A 120 -18.38 6.24 -1.93
CA LYS A 120 -18.89 7.54 -2.40
C LYS A 120 -20.12 7.38 -3.27
N ILE A 121 -20.11 6.42 -4.20
CA ILE A 121 -21.27 6.10 -5.05
C ILE A 121 -22.46 5.73 -4.15
N LEU A 122 -22.28 4.78 -3.24
CA LEU A 122 -23.33 4.34 -2.32
C LEU A 122 -23.84 5.48 -1.43
N SER A 123 -22.93 6.32 -0.90
CA SER A 123 -23.29 7.47 -0.08
C SER A 123 -24.16 8.46 -0.86
N THR A 124 -23.80 8.75 -2.12
CA THR A 124 -24.63 9.61 -2.98
C THR A 124 -25.97 8.97 -3.33
N PHE A 125 -26.03 7.65 -3.47
CA PHE A 125 -27.28 6.92 -3.70
C PHE A 125 -28.22 7.03 -2.50
N PHE A 126 -27.81 6.52 -1.33
CA PHE A 126 -28.66 6.43 -0.16
C PHE A 126 -28.93 7.78 0.52
N ARG A 127 -28.19 8.84 0.15
CA ARG A 127 -28.54 10.20 0.57
C ARG A 127 -29.95 10.60 0.09
N GLY A 128 -30.39 10.07 -1.06
CA GLY A 128 -31.71 10.34 -1.63
C GLY A 128 -32.88 9.65 -0.90
N ASP A 129 -32.59 8.70 0.00
CA ASP A 129 -33.61 8.05 0.82
C ASP A 129 -34.13 8.96 1.95
N ASN A 130 -33.58 10.17 2.09
CA ASN A 130 -33.91 11.12 3.13
C ASN A 130 -34.74 12.26 2.52
N PRO A 131 -36.08 12.15 2.44
CA PRO A 131 -36.91 13.29 2.08
C PRO A 131 -36.68 14.41 3.10
N GLU A 132 -36.57 15.66 2.65
CA GLU A 132 -36.70 16.80 3.55
C GLU A 132 -38.12 16.72 4.15
N VAL A 133 -38.24 16.39 5.44
CA VAL A 133 -39.51 16.38 6.15
C VAL A 133 -39.60 17.68 6.93
N LEU A 134 -40.70 18.41 6.76
CA LEU A 134 -41.01 19.54 7.63
C LEU A 134 -41.56 18.97 8.94
N SER A 135 -41.02 19.39 10.08
CA SER A 135 -41.62 19.13 11.39
C SER A 135 -43.00 19.77 11.48
N ASP A 136 -43.75 19.40 12.52
CA ASP A 136 -45.01 20.07 12.89
C ASP A 136 -44.80 21.58 13.21
N SER A 137 -43.57 22.00 13.52
CA SER A 137 -43.16 23.40 13.70
C SER A 137 -42.77 24.12 12.39
N GLY A 138 -42.80 23.43 11.25
CA GLY A 138 -42.38 23.97 9.95
C GLY A 138 -40.86 24.04 9.75
N GLU A 139 -40.07 23.45 10.66
CA GLU A 139 -38.62 23.36 10.54
C GLU A 139 -38.21 22.15 9.70
N LYS A 140 -37.12 22.28 8.93
CA LYS A 140 -36.60 21.15 8.15
C LYS A 140 -35.92 20.15 9.08
N VAL A 141 -36.50 18.96 9.22
CA VAL A 141 -35.92 17.83 9.95
C VAL A 141 -35.24 16.88 8.97
N PHE A 142 -33.98 16.58 9.22
CA PHE A 142 -33.21 15.61 8.46
C PHE A 142 -33.31 14.23 9.11
N ASN A 143 -34.07 13.32 8.51
CA ASN A 143 -34.02 11.91 8.88
C ASN A 143 -32.88 11.25 8.10
N LEU A 144 -31.80 10.86 8.78
CA LEU A 144 -30.70 10.12 8.15
C LEU A 144 -31.02 8.63 8.18
N GLY A 145 -31.37 8.06 7.03
CA GLY A 145 -31.60 6.62 6.92
C GLY A 145 -30.38 5.80 7.35
N ALA A 146 -30.62 4.70 8.07
CA ALA A 146 -29.56 3.85 8.64
C ALA A 146 -28.50 3.44 7.60
N ARG A 147 -28.94 3.06 6.38
CA ARG A 147 -28.05 2.70 5.25
C ARG A 147 -27.08 3.81 4.89
N TYR A 148 -27.55 5.07 4.88
CA TYR A 148 -26.69 6.20 4.58
C TYR A 148 -25.66 6.42 5.70
N VAL A 149 -26.09 6.31 6.96
CA VAL A 149 -25.20 6.45 8.13
C VAL A 149 -24.10 5.38 8.12
N ASP A 150 -24.46 4.13 7.83
CA ASP A 150 -23.52 3.01 7.70
C ASP A 150 -22.48 3.27 6.62
N VAL A 151 -22.93 3.61 5.42
CA VAL A 151 -22.04 3.89 4.29
C VAL A 151 -21.17 5.12 4.55
N ALA A 152 -21.71 6.19 5.13
CA ALA A 152 -20.96 7.41 5.44
C ALA A 152 -19.89 7.17 6.53
N THR A 153 -20.19 6.31 7.50
CA THR A 153 -19.25 5.88 8.54
C THR A 153 -18.13 5.06 7.91
N ALA A 154 -18.47 4.04 7.14
CA ALA A 154 -17.50 3.23 6.41
C ALA A 154 -16.62 4.05 5.46
N LEU A 155 -17.20 5.05 4.78
CA LEU A 155 -16.47 5.97 3.92
C LEU A 155 -15.47 6.81 4.71
N SER A 156 -15.90 7.40 5.83
CA SER A 156 -15.05 8.22 6.69
C SER A 156 -13.89 7.39 7.27
N ASP A 157 -14.17 6.18 7.73
CA ASP A 157 -13.17 5.24 8.21
C ASP A 157 -12.15 4.90 7.12
N THR A 158 -12.63 4.54 5.93
CA THR A 158 -11.78 4.24 4.76
C THR A 158 -10.90 5.43 4.37
N GLN A 159 -11.43 6.66 4.42
CA GLN A 159 -10.67 7.89 4.15
C GLN A 159 -9.57 8.13 5.19
N GLY A 160 -9.86 7.84 6.45
CA GLY A 160 -8.90 7.86 7.55
C GLY A 160 -7.72 6.92 7.30
N GLY A 161 -8.03 5.66 7.01
CA GLY A 161 -7.01 4.66 6.70
C GLY A 161 -6.21 4.98 5.44
N LEU A 162 -6.87 5.49 4.39
CA LEU A 162 -6.20 5.92 3.16
C LEU A 162 -5.23 7.07 3.38
N ALA A 163 -5.55 8.02 4.28
CA ALA A 163 -4.67 9.12 4.62
C ALA A 163 -3.36 8.61 5.26
N ALA A 164 -3.48 7.75 6.28
CA ALA A 164 -2.34 7.12 6.94
C ALA A 164 -1.45 6.36 5.94
N LEU A 165 -2.07 5.49 5.12
CA LEU A 165 -1.36 4.67 4.17
C LEU A 165 -0.68 5.49 3.06
N SER A 166 -1.28 6.61 2.66
CA SER A 166 -0.71 7.50 1.64
C SER A 166 0.58 8.16 2.12
N ASP A 167 0.61 8.66 3.36
CA ASP A 167 1.83 9.23 3.94
C ASP A 167 2.93 8.17 4.10
N VAL A 168 2.59 6.97 4.60
CA VAL A 168 3.57 5.87 4.71
C VAL A 168 4.14 5.49 3.34
N ARG A 169 3.30 5.40 2.29
CA ARG A 169 3.75 5.14 0.91
C ARG A 169 4.70 6.23 0.43
N ILE A 170 4.34 7.51 0.61
CA ILE A 170 5.16 8.64 0.17
C ILE A 170 6.53 8.57 0.84
N LEU A 171 6.58 8.42 2.16
CA LEU A 171 7.82 8.41 2.92
C LEU A 171 8.70 7.19 2.59
N THR A 172 8.11 5.99 2.48
CA THR A 172 8.87 4.78 2.08
C THR A 172 9.35 4.83 0.63
N LYS A 173 8.62 5.51 -0.26
CA LYS A 173 9.10 5.82 -1.62
C LYS A 173 10.31 6.76 -1.56
N GLU A 174 10.23 7.82 -0.77
CA GLU A 174 11.32 8.81 -0.62
C GLU A 174 12.57 8.18 0.00
N LEU A 175 12.43 7.28 0.98
CA LEU A 175 13.55 6.49 1.52
C LEU A 175 14.27 5.74 0.40
N CYS A 176 13.51 5.10 -0.49
CA CYS A 176 14.08 4.37 -1.62
C CYS A 176 14.70 5.30 -2.69
N CYS A 177 14.38 6.59 -2.67
CA CYS A 177 14.92 7.61 -3.56
C CYS A 177 16.17 8.31 -3.00
N LEU A 178 16.63 7.97 -1.78
CA LEU A 178 17.87 8.51 -1.22
C LEU A 178 19.03 8.39 -2.22
N PRO A 179 19.89 9.41 -2.33
CA PRO A 179 20.99 9.42 -3.29
C PRO A 179 22.06 8.39 -2.90
N ARG A 180 22.86 8.00 -3.89
CA ARG A 180 24.01 7.09 -3.65
C ARG A 180 25.25 7.82 -3.15
N LEU A 181 25.47 9.04 -3.64
CA LEU A 181 26.53 9.90 -3.12
C LEU A 181 25.99 10.76 -1.97
N PRO A 182 26.77 10.91 -0.88
CA PRO A 182 26.38 11.68 0.31
C PRO A 182 26.11 13.17 0.09
N ASP A 183 26.63 13.75 -0.99
CA ASP A 183 26.60 15.19 -1.26
C ASP A 183 25.25 15.70 -1.78
N LYS A 184 24.30 14.81 -2.12
CA LYS A 184 22.94 15.23 -2.46
C LYS A 184 22.06 15.39 -1.22
N PRO A 185 21.18 16.40 -1.21
CA PRO A 185 20.31 16.65 -0.08
C PRO A 185 19.35 15.48 0.16
N ARG A 186 19.03 15.29 1.44
CA ARG A 186 17.93 14.43 1.90
C ARG A 186 16.61 14.88 1.25
N PRO A 187 15.72 13.96 0.83
CA PRO A 187 14.40 14.30 0.31
C PRO A 187 13.59 15.14 1.31
N SER A 188 12.90 16.16 0.81
CA SER A 188 12.18 17.16 1.62
C SER A 188 11.11 16.55 2.53
N HIS A 189 10.40 15.51 2.06
CA HIS A 189 9.41 14.81 2.88
C HIS A 189 10.03 14.13 4.11
N ILE A 190 11.23 13.57 3.99
CA ILE A 190 11.88 12.92 5.13
C ILE A 190 12.49 13.98 6.06
N GLN A 191 13.12 15.01 5.49
CA GLN A 191 13.66 16.15 6.23
C GLN A 191 12.59 16.90 7.04
N GLY A 192 11.39 17.04 6.48
CA GLY A 192 10.28 17.78 7.08
C GLY A 192 9.46 17.00 8.10
N LEU A 193 9.88 15.79 8.51
CA LEU A 193 9.14 15.02 9.52
C LEU A 193 9.14 15.73 10.89
N PRO A 194 8.03 15.67 11.64
CA PRO A 194 6.73 15.05 11.30
C PRO A 194 5.80 15.95 10.46
N GLY A 195 6.16 17.21 10.22
CA GLY A 195 5.31 18.19 9.51
C GLY A 195 4.95 17.80 8.07
N SER A 196 5.77 16.98 7.42
CA SER A 196 5.56 16.48 6.06
C SER A 196 4.48 15.39 5.93
N LEU A 197 3.93 14.89 7.04
CA LEU A 197 2.78 13.94 7.09
C LEU A 197 1.48 14.62 6.63
N THR A 198 1.43 14.98 5.35
CA THR A 198 0.45 15.90 4.78
C THR A 198 -0.98 15.37 4.90
N HIS A 199 -1.18 14.05 4.76
CA HIS A 199 -2.51 13.46 4.79
C HIS A 199 -3.00 13.25 6.23
N LEU A 200 -2.13 12.78 7.13
CA LEU A 200 -2.44 12.61 8.55
C LEU A 200 -2.63 13.96 9.24
N ASN A 201 -1.84 14.98 8.92
CA ASN A 201 -2.02 16.32 9.49
C ASN A 201 -3.39 16.94 9.13
N LYS A 202 -3.97 16.59 7.97
CA LYS A 202 -5.36 16.97 7.62
C LYS A 202 -6.41 16.32 8.51
N LEU A 203 -6.08 15.23 9.22
CA LEU A 203 -6.93 14.59 10.21
C LEU A 203 -6.64 15.11 11.62
N LEU A 204 -5.36 15.19 11.98
CA LEU A 204 -4.90 15.58 13.31
C LEU A 204 -5.22 17.04 13.64
N VAL A 205 -5.05 17.97 12.71
CA VAL A 205 -5.31 19.39 12.98
C VAL A 205 -6.78 19.65 13.37
N PRO A 206 -7.78 19.19 12.59
CA PRO A 206 -9.18 19.29 13.01
C PRO A 206 -9.50 18.53 14.29
N ALA A 207 -8.87 17.37 14.52
CA ALA A 207 -9.07 16.58 15.73
C ALA A 207 -8.55 17.29 16.99
N ARG A 208 -7.35 17.85 16.95
CA ARG A 208 -6.78 18.65 18.04
C ARG A 208 -7.65 19.87 18.33
N LYS A 209 -8.11 20.57 17.29
CA LYS A 209 -9.04 21.69 17.44
C LYS A 209 -10.32 21.26 18.14
N LEU A 210 -10.93 20.16 17.70
CA LEU A 210 -12.14 19.62 18.30
C LEU A 210 -11.91 19.21 19.77
N TYR A 211 -10.76 18.60 20.08
CA TYR A 211 -10.40 18.26 21.44
C TYR A 211 -10.32 19.50 22.34
N LEU A 212 -9.65 20.57 21.88
CA LEU A 212 -9.56 21.84 22.62
C LEU A 212 -10.95 22.45 22.89
N GLU A 213 -11.82 22.42 21.88
CA GLU A 213 -13.21 22.91 21.99
C GLU A 213 -14.02 22.12 23.02
N LEU A 214 -13.84 20.80 23.12
CA LEU A 214 -14.61 19.93 24.00
C LEU A 214 -14.05 19.84 25.43
N CYS A 215 -12.72 19.77 25.57
CA CYS A 215 -12.08 19.45 26.85
C CYS A 215 -11.68 20.68 27.65
N LYS A 216 -11.72 21.90 27.07
CA LYS A 216 -11.31 23.17 27.72
C LYS A 216 -9.93 23.16 28.40
N GLY A 217 -9.08 22.18 28.08
CA GLY A 217 -7.73 22.02 28.60
C GLY A 217 -6.70 22.13 27.48
N ASP A 218 -5.42 22.13 27.86
CA ASP A 218 -4.34 22.12 26.89
C ASP A 218 -4.43 20.86 26.02
N ALA A 219 -4.23 21.03 24.71
CA ALA A 219 -4.06 19.89 23.81
C ALA A 219 -2.92 19.03 24.36
N PRO A 220 -3.03 17.68 24.31
CA PRO A 220 -1.87 16.85 24.61
C PRO A 220 -0.70 17.38 23.79
N SER A 221 0.31 17.89 24.50
CA SER A 221 1.51 18.49 23.91
C SER A 221 2.28 17.38 23.23
N CYS A 222 1.90 17.05 22.00
CA CYS A 222 2.58 16.04 21.24
C CYS A 222 3.87 16.65 20.67
N CYS A 223 4.92 16.60 21.48
CA CYS A 223 6.28 16.93 21.09
C CYS A 223 6.83 15.80 20.21
N ILE A 224 6.25 15.57 19.03
CA ILE A 224 6.76 14.57 18.10
C ILE A 224 8.12 15.05 17.62
N GLN A 225 9.18 14.47 18.16
CA GLN A 225 10.54 14.76 17.75
C GLN A 225 10.95 13.70 16.75
N ALA A 226 11.25 14.15 15.53
CA ALA A 226 11.93 13.28 14.58
C ALA A 226 13.39 13.14 15.06
N PRO A 227 13.92 11.92 15.22
CA PRO A 227 15.34 11.75 15.47
C PRO A 227 16.12 12.38 14.31
N CYS A 228 17.29 12.94 14.62
CA CYS A 228 18.22 13.41 13.61
C CYS A 228 19.05 12.19 13.17
N PRO A 229 18.79 11.59 11.99
CA PRO A 229 19.58 10.46 11.54
C PRO A 229 21.02 10.90 11.27
N ALA A 230 21.96 9.97 11.43
CA ALA A 230 23.35 10.22 11.10
C ALA A 230 23.51 10.64 9.63
N ASP A 231 24.40 11.61 9.40
CA ASP A 231 24.72 12.08 8.04
C ASP A 231 25.36 10.94 7.21
N PRO A 232 25.04 10.79 5.92
CA PRO A 232 25.61 9.73 5.08
C PRO A 232 27.14 9.73 4.99
N VAL A 233 27.81 10.88 5.13
CA VAL A 233 29.27 10.95 5.23
C VAL A 233 29.74 10.35 6.54
N GLN A 234 29.09 10.69 7.65
CA GLN A 234 29.40 10.13 8.97
C GLN A 234 29.19 8.62 9.01
N LEU A 235 28.13 8.10 8.38
CA LEU A 235 27.88 6.67 8.26
C LEU A 235 28.99 5.96 7.46
N LEU A 236 29.43 6.55 6.35
CA LEU A 236 30.52 6.01 5.55
C LEU A 236 31.83 6.01 6.34
N ASP A 237 32.19 7.13 6.97
CA ASP A 237 33.42 7.26 7.74
C ASP A 237 33.42 6.32 8.95
N ALA A 238 32.31 6.20 9.68
CA ALA A 238 32.17 5.23 10.76
C ALA A 238 32.34 3.79 10.28
N THR A 239 31.78 3.45 9.10
CA THR A 239 31.93 2.12 8.50
C THR A 239 33.38 1.82 8.11
N LEU A 240 34.09 2.80 7.52
CA LEU A 240 35.49 2.63 7.14
C LEU A 240 36.41 2.56 8.37
N ASN A 241 36.15 3.38 9.39
CA ASN A 241 36.90 3.35 10.64
C ASN A 241 36.74 2.02 11.40
N ALA A 242 35.57 1.37 11.28
CA ALA A 242 35.31 0.06 11.87
C ALA A 242 36.17 -1.07 11.26
N LEU A 243 36.76 -0.86 10.08
CA LEU A 243 37.69 -1.82 9.47
C LEU A 243 39.05 -1.88 10.20
N GLY A 244 39.34 -0.88 11.04
CA GLY A 244 40.55 -0.80 11.86
C GLY A 244 41.67 0.01 11.21
N SER A 245 42.60 0.49 12.05
CA SER A 245 43.73 1.34 11.62
C SER A 245 44.81 0.62 10.82
N ASN A 246 44.77 -0.72 10.77
CA ASN A 246 45.79 -1.55 10.16
C ASN A 246 45.51 -1.88 8.68
N VAL A 247 44.35 -1.46 8.15
CA VAL A 247 44.00 -1.66 6.74
C VAL A 247 44.80 -0.68 5.89
N ASP A 248 45.38 -1.17 4.79
CA ASP A 248 46.19 -0.31 3.95
C ASP A 248 45.32 0.78 3.26
N PRO A 249 45.90 1.95 2.96
CA PRO A 249 45.14 3.05 2.36
C PRO A 249 44.50 2.73 0.99
N CYS A 250 45.09 1.83 0.20
CA CYS A 250 44.54 1.43 -1.10
C CYS A 250 43.32 0.53 -0.93
N SER A 251 43.35 -0.40 0.03
CA SER A 251 42.20 -1.24 0.39
C SER A 251 41.06 -0.40 0.98
N LEU A 252 41.35 0.56 1.86
CA LEU A 252 40.34 1.51 2.35
C LEU A 252 39.73 2.33 1.22
N TRP A 253 40.56 2.79 0.26
CA TRP A 253 40.07 3.49 -0.92
C TRP A 253 39.15 2.60 -1.76
N LEU A 254 39.52 1.33 -1.99
CA LEU A 254 38.72 0.37 -2.74
C LEU A 254 37.37 0.09 -2.05
N CYS A 255 37.38 -0.14 -0.73
CA CYS A 255 36.17 -0.29 0.09
C CYS A 255 35.24 0.92 -0.07
N LYS A 256 35.80 2.13 0.02
CA LYS A 256 35.04 3.38 -0.18
C LYS A 256 34.42 3.44 -1.57
N GLN A 257 35.18 3.18 -2.63
CA GLN A 257 34.65 3.22 -4.00
C GLN A 257 33.55 2.16 -4.19
N SER A 258 33.74 0.94 -3.69
CA SER A 258 32.76 -0.14 -3.81
C SER A 258 31.47 0.19 -3.06
N LEU A 259 31.56 0.71 -1.82
CA LEU A 259 30.39 1.15 -1.04
C LEU A 259 29.58 2.24 -1.77
N LEU A 260 30.25 3.19 -2.43
CA LEU A 260 29.57 4.23 -3.20
C LEU A 260 28.95 3.66 -4.49
N ALA A 261 29.74 2.94 -5.29
CA ALA A 261 29.33 2.40 -6.59
C ALA A 261 28.16 1.42 -6.47
N ARG A 262 28.29 0.44 -5.56
CA ARG A 262 27.32 -0.65 -5.34
C ARG A 262 26.12 -0.23 -4.49
N GLY A 263 26.17 0.98 -3.92
CA GLY A 263 25.09 1.59 -3.14
C GLY A 263 24.99 1.08 -1.70
N GLY A 264 26.12 0.72 -1.09
CA GLY A 264 26.24 0.37 0.33
C GLY A 264 25.99 1.57 1.24
N VAL A 265 26.54 2.76 0.91
CA VAL A 265 26.27 4.00 1.67
C VAL A 265 24.79 4.34 1.65
N LYS A 266 24.16 4.26 0.48
CA LYS A 266 22.70 4.41 0.36
C LYS A 266 21.94 3.40 1.21
N ALA A 267 22.39 2.15 1.26
CA ALA A 267 21.71 1.12 2.04
C ALA A 267 21.78 1.41 3.54
N LEU A 268 22.96 1.81 4.05
CA LEU A 268 23.16 2.24 5.44
C LEU A 268 22.25 3.43 5.78
N TRP A 269 22.25 4.46 4.92
CA TRP A 269 21.43 5.64 5.11
C TRP A 269 19.92 5.30 5.10
N MET A 270 19.48 4.45 4.16
CA MET A 270 18.09 3.95 4.13
C MET A 270 17.69 3.23 5.43
N ALA A 271 18.58 2.42 6.00
CA ALA A 271 18.30 1.69 7.23
C ALA A 271 18.12 2.65 8.42
N GLU A 272 18.99 3.64 8.56
CA GLU A 272 18.92 4.63 9.63
C GLU A 272 17.65 5.49 9.52
N GLU A 273 17.36 5.97 8.32
CA GLU A 273 16.18 6.78 8.04
C GLU A 273 14.87 6.00 8.24
N ALA A 274 14.88 4.68 7.96
CA ALA A 274 13.73 3.83 8.22
C ALA A 274 13.44 3.68 9.73
N ARG A 275 14.49 3.58 10.57
CA ARG A 275 14.31 3.56 12.04
C ARG A 275 13.71 4.87 12.54
N GLY A 276 14.25 6.00 12.08
CA GLY A 276 13.71 7.30 12.44
C GLY A 276 12.26 7.51 11.99
N LEU A 277 11.91 7.02 10.79
CA LEU A 277 10.52 7.02 10.32
C LEU A 277 9.61 6.17 11.22
N VAL A 278 10.05 4.99 11.65
CA VAL A 278 9.28 4.13 12.55
C VAL A 278 8.99 4.84 13.87
N GLU A 279 9.99 5.48 14.48
CA GLU A 279 9.81 6.22 15.74
C GLU A 279 8.76 7.32 15.61
N VAL A 280 8.83 8.12 14.54
CA VAL A 280 7.83 9.16 14.26
C VAL A 280 6.44 8.55 14.10
N LEU A 281 6.30 7.47 13.33
CA LEU A 281 5.00 6.83 13.11
C LEU A 281 4.43 6.16 14.36
N VAL A 282 5.27 5.63 15.24
CA VAL A 282 4.86 5.11 16.56
C VAL A 282 4.29 6.25 17.41
N GLN A 283 4.97 7.40 17.46
CA GLN A 283 4.51 8.57 18.21
C GLN A 283 3.19 9.11 17.64
N VAL A 284 3.06 9.22 16.32
CA VAL A 284 1.80 9.62 15.65
C VAL A 284 0.68 8.63 15.94
N HIS A 285 0.96 7.33 15.92
CA HIS A 285 -0.04 6.32 16.23
C HIS A 285 -0.53 6.43 17.68
N ALA A 286 0.39 6.63 18.64
CA ALA A 286 0.05 6.89 20.03
C ALA A 286 -0.82 8.16 20.18
N GLU A 287 -0.44 9.27 19.53
CA GLU A 287 -1.22 10.50 19.56
C GLU A 287 -2.66 10.30 19.05
N ILE A 288 -2.83 9.56 17.95
CA ILE A 288 -4.17 9.24 17.42
C ILE A 288 -4.97 8.43 18.43
N GLN A 289 -4.34 7.49 19.15
CA GLN A 289 -5.00 6.69 20.18
C GLN A 289 -5.46 7.57 21.35
N ASP A 290 -4.61 8.47 21.82
CA ASP A 290 -4.90 9.38 22.93
C ASP A 290 -6.02 10.36 22.56
N LEU A 291 -5.93 10.98 21.37
CA LEU A 291 -6.98 11.88 20.86
C LEU A 291 -8.31 11.15 20.69
N LEU A 292 -8.31 9.92 20.18
CA LEU A 292 -9.52 9.11 20.07
C LEU A 292 -10.14 8.83 21.43
N ALA A 293 -9.35 8.34 22.38
CA ALA A 293 -9.83 8.02 23.73
C ALA A 293 -10.41 9.27 24.42
N ALA A 294 -9.72 10.41 24.30
CA ALA A 294 -10.16 11.67 24.87
C ALA A 294 -11.44 12.21 24.21
N LEU A 295 -11.53 12.20 22.87
CA LEU A 295 -12.73 12.63 22.16
C LEU A 295 -13.93 11.73 22.46
N GLN A 296 -13.71 10.43 22.63
CA GLN A 296 -14.75 9.47 23.02
C GLN A 296 -15.24 9.73 24.45
N ALA A 297 -14.33 10.00 25.39
CA ALA A 297 -14.67 10.34 26.77
C ALA A 297 -15.40 11.70 26.89
N ALA A 298 -14.90 12.72 26.20
CA ALA A 298 -15.46 14.08 26.23
C ALA A 298 -16.82 14.17 25.55
N SER A 299 -17.16 13.22 24.67
CA SER A 299 -18.44 13.24 23.98
C SER A 299 -19.62 13.04 24.93
N GLY A 300 -19.44 12.47 26.14
CA GLY A 300 -20.37 12.47 27.30
C GLY A 300 -21.82 11.97 27.09
N VAL A 301 -22.21 11.79 25.85
CA VAL A 301 -23.52 11.48 25.28
C VAL A 301 -23.18 10.56 24.14
N GLY A 302 -23.58 9.29 24.26
CA GLY A 302 -23.16 8.23 23.37
C GLY A 302 -23.28 8.63 21.90
N MET A 303 -22.24 8.31 21.12
CA MET A 303 -22.37 8.06 19.68
C MET A 303 -23.53 7.06 19.38
N GLU A 304 -24.01 6.36 20.41
CA GLU A 304 -25.25 5.59 20.52
C GLU A 304 -26.49 6.26 19.91
N GLY A 305 -26.62 7.59 19.95
CA GLY A 305 -27.77 8.29 19.37
C GLY A 305 -27.88 8.19 17.83
N LEU A 306 -26.80 7.76 17.17
CA LEU A 306 -26.75 7.52 15.73
C LEU A 306 -26.23 6.10 15.41
N GLU A 307 -26.35 5.17 16.35
CA GLU A 307 -26.08 3.75 16.10
C GLU A 307 -27.10 3.20 15.09
N PRO A 308 -26.65 2.50 14.03
CA PRO A 308 -27.50 2.04 12.92
C PRO A 308 -28.65 1.11 13.37
N GLY A 309 -28.48 0.44 14.51
CA GLY A 309 -29.42 -0.57 15.03
C GLY A 309 -30.58 -0.03 15.89
N ARG A 310 -30.59 1.25 16.29
CA ARG A 310 -31.71 1.83 17.07
C ARG A 310 -32.75 2.57 16.21
N LEU A 311 -32.46 2.80 14.94
CA LEU A 311 -33.47 3.22 13.96
C LEU A 311 -34.21 1.98 13.46
N GLN A 312 -35.07 1.40 14.29
CA GLN A 312 -35.95 0.35 13.79
C GLN A 312 -36.85 0.91 12.68
N PRO A 313 -37.06 0.20 11.57
CA PRO A 313 -38.08 0.51 10.58
C PRO A 313 -39.45 0.10 11.14
N GLY A 314 -39.86 0.72 12.24
CA GLY A 314 -41.20 0.57 12.81
C GLY A 314 -42.11 1.71 12.34
N PRO A 315 -43.39 1.46 12.06
CA PRO A 315 -44.34 2.54 11.85
C PRO A 315 -44.50 3.28 13.18
N LEU A 316 -44.05 4.54 13.22
CA LEU A 316 -44.39 5.53 14.26
C LEU A 316 -44.45 4.97 15.69
N ALA A 317 -43.31 4.60 16.27
CA ALA A 317 -43.25 4.32 17.70
C ALA A 317 -41.94 4.85 18.32
N SER A 318 -42.06 6.04 18.89
CA SER A 318 -41.30 6.57 20.03
C SER A 318 -39.79 6.30 20.10
N SER A 319 -39.01 7.04 19.29
CA SER A 319 -37.69 7.49 19.72
C SER A 319 -37.86 8.90 20.29
N THR A 320 -38.05 8.99 21.60
CA THR A 320 -38.34 10.20 22.39
C THR A 320 -37.18 11.20 22.47
N LEU A 321 -36.17 11.10 21.59
CA LEU A 321 -35.01 11.98 21.52
C LEU A 321 -34.97 12.88 20.27
N LEU A 322 -35.95 12.76 19.37
CA LEU A 322 -36.06 13.61 18.16
C LEU A 322 -37.29 14.51 18.13
N THR A 323 -38.02 14.60 19.25
CA THR A 323 -39.22 15.45 19.37
C THR A 323 -38.91 16.92 19.68
N GLU A 324 -37.69 17.24 20.08
CA GLU A 324 -37.19 18.63 20.11
C GLU A 324 -36.22 18.80 18.93
N GLY A 325 -36.57 19.69 18.00
CA GLY A 325 -35.82 19.90 16.76
C GLY A 325 -34.34 20.21 17.02
N ILE A 326 -33.45 19.32 16.59
CA ILE A 326 -32.01 19.60 16.58
C ILE A 326 -31.79 20.68 15.51
N SER A 327 -31.24 21.83 15.90
CA SER A 327 -30.93 22.89 14.94
C SER A 327 -29.98 22.39 13.84
N SER A 328 -30.08 22.94 12.63
CA SER A 328 -29.20 22.56 11.51
C SER A 328 -27.71 22.75 11.87
N GLU A 329 -27.39 23.73 12.71
CA GLU A 329 -26.02 23.98 13.18
C GLU A 329 -25.55 22.88 14.15
N ALA A 330 -26.40 22.49 15.10
CA ALA A 330 -26.10 21.41 16.03
C ALA A 330 -25.93 20.06 15.29
N LEU A 331 -26.79 19.77 14.32
CA LEU A 331 -26.66 18.57 13.48
C LEU A 331 -25.36 18.60 12.66
N GLY A 332 -25.01 19.74 12.06
CA GLY A 332 -23.76 19.91 11.34
C GLY A 332 -22.52 19.68 12.23
N ALA A 333 -22.56 20.17 13.47
CA ALA A 333 -21.51 19.93 14.45
C ALA A 333 -21.40 18.43 14.82
N ILE A 334 -22.52 17.75 15.06
CA ILE A 334 -22.54 16.31 15.36
C ILE A 334 -21.93 15.49 14.20
N ILE A 335 -22.36 15.76 12.96
CA ILE A 335 -21.84 15.07 11.77
C ILE A 335 -20.33 15.31 11.62
N THR A 336 -19.87 16.54 11.84
CA THR A 336 -18.45 16.90 11.76
C THR A 336 -17.63 16.15 12.80
N ARG A 337 -18.08 16.12 14.06
CA ARG A 337 -17.44 15.38 15.16
C ARG A 337 -17.34 13.89 14.85
N ARG A 338 -18.45 13.27 14.47
CA ARG A 338 -18.48 11.85 14.07
C ARG A 338 -17.51 11.56 12.92
N THR A 339 -17.48 12.43 11.91
CA THR A 339 -16.58 12.27 10.75
C THR A 339 -15.11 12.30 11.17
N ILE A 340 -14.73 13.23 12.05
CA ILE A 340 -13.35 13.34 12.58
C ILE A 340 -12.98 12.07 13.34
N VAL A 341 -13.80 11.66 14.32
CA VAL A 341 -13.55 10.46 15.13
C VAL A 341 -13.45 9.21 14.25
N THR A 342 -14.36 9.05 13.30
CA THR A 342 -14.39 7.89 12.40
C THR A 342 -13.14 7.85 11.50
N LYS A 343 -12.68 9.00 10.99
CA LYS A 343 -11.42 9.09 10.23
C LYS A 343 -10.22 8.73 11.10
N LEU A 344 -10.16 9.18 12.35
CA LEU A 344 -9.09 8.80 13.26
C LEU A 344 -9.10 7.29 13.54
N MET A 345 -10.27 6.67 13.70
CA MET A 345 -10.38 5.21 13.87
C MET A 345 -9.79 4.46 12.68
N GLY A 346 -10.11 4.89 11.46
CA GLY A 346 -9.54 4.32 10.25
C GLY A 346 -8.02 4.48 10.19
N ALA A 347 -7.50 5.66 10.52
CA ALA A 347 -6.06 5.93 10.57
C ALA A 347 -5.36 5.07 11.63
N LYS A 348 -5.92 4.97 12.84
CA LYS A 348 -5.44 4.11 13.93
C LYS A 348 -5.32 2.65 13.48
N ARG A 349 -6.37 2.11 12.87
CA ARG A 349 -6.38 0.70 12.41
C ARG A 349 -5.27 0.43 11.41
N VAL A 350 -5.12 1.29 10.41
CA VAL A 350 -4.08 1.13 9.38
C VAL A 350 -2.68 1.28 9.98
N LEU A 351 -2.43 2.29 10.81
CA LEU A 351 -1.13 2.46 11.46
C LEU A 351 -0.81 1.28 12.41
N GLY A 352 -1.81 0.75 13.12
CA GLY A 352 -1.66 -0.43 13.96
C GLY A 352 -1.21 -1.68 13.21
N ALA A 353 -1.50 -1.80 11.91
CA ALA A 353 -0.97 -2.87 11.07
C ALA A 353 0.37 -2.51 10.41
N VAL A 354 0.45 -1.32 9.80
CA VAL A 354 1.55 -0.92 8.93
C VAL A 354 2.82 -0.54 9.70
N VAL A 355 2.69 0.05 10.89
CA VAL A 355 3.85 0.45 11.71
C VAL A 355 4.64 -0.75 12.23
N PRO A 356 4.02 -1.79 12.83
CA PRO A 356 4.76 -3.00 13.22
C PRO A 356 5.46 -3.69 12.05
N ALA A 357 4.82 -3.70 10.87
CA ALA A 357 5.43 -4.27 9.67
C ALA A 357 6.65 -3.48 9.19
N LEU A 358 6.58 -2.14 9.18
CA LEU A 358 7.73 -1.31 8.85
C LEU A 358 8.84 -1.41 9.92
N GLN A 359 8.47 -1.53 11.19
CA GLN A 359 9.41 -1.76 12.29
C GLN A 359 10.16 -3.08 12.10
N ALA A 360 9.46 -4.16 11.78
CA ALA A 360 10.11 -5.45 11.50
C ALA A 360 11.07 -5.38 10.30
N VAL A 361 10.77 -4.54 9.29
CA VAL A 361 11.69 -4.25 8.19
C VAL A 361 12.90 -3.43 8.64
N ALA A 362 12.70 -2.37 9.43
CA ALA A 362 13.77 -1.47 9.89
C ALA A 362 14.74 -2.12 10.90
N TYR A 363 14.24 -3.11 11.64
CA TYR A 363 14.97 -3.88 12.65
C TYR A 363 15.07 -5.37 12.27
N LEU A 364 15.24 -5.65 10.97
CA LEU A 364 15.28 -7.00 10.42
C LEU A 364 16.29 -7.89 11.18
N ALA A 365 15.77 -8.86 11.92
CA ALA A 365 16.58 -9.74 12.77
C ALA A 365 17.47 -10.69 11.95
N ASN A 366 16.95 -11.18 10.81
CA ASN A 366 17.67 -12.07 9.91
C ASN A 366 17.73 -11.49 8.49
N PRO A 367 18.90 -11.02 8.02
CA PRO A 367 19.06 -10.46 6.67
C PRO A 367 18.72 -11.42 5.51
N SER A 368 18.72 -12.72 5.78
CA SER A 368 18.37 -13.77 4.81
C SER A 368 16.85 -13.94 4.67
N GLU A 369 16.08 -13.53 5.68
CA GLU A 369 14.63 -13.62 5.65
C GLU A 369 14.04 -12.67 4.61
N ARG A 370 12.92 -13.09 4.03
CA ARG A 370 12.12 -12.32 3.08
C ARG A 370 10.75 -12.10 3.71
N MET A 371 10.47 -10.85 4.07
CA MET A 371 9.19 -10.48 4.65
C MET A 371 8.20 -10.09 3.55
N PHE A 372 8.66 -9.24 2.63
CA PHE A 372 7.88 -8.73 1.52
C PHE A 372 8.53 -9.14 0.21
N VAL A 373 7.74 -9.66 -0.72
CA VAL A 373 8.20 -9.90 -2.10
C VAL A 373 7.22 -9.23 -3.04
N SER A 374 7.64 -8.14 -3.69
CA SER A 374 6.79 -7.38 -4.60
C SER A 374 7.48 -7.21 -5.95
N GLY A 375 6.94 -7.83 -7.00
CA GLY A 375 7.50 -7.76 -8.37
C GLY A 375 7.54 -6.34 -8.94
N ASP A 376 8.39 -6.07 -9.94
CA ASP A 376 8.30 -4.87 -10.80
C ASP A 376 7.29 -5.10 -11.92
N ALA A 377 6.58 -4.05 -12.32
CA ALA A 377 5.63 -4.13 -13.42
C ALA A 377 6.37 -4.14 -14.77
N VAL A 378 6.92 -5.28 -15.19
CA VAL A 378 7.61 -5.39 -16.49
C VAL A 378 6.61 -5.77 -17.58
N ARG A 379 6.47 -4.92 -18.62
CA ARG A 379 5.73 -5.07 -19.91
C ARG A 379 4.24 -5.51 -19.87
N THR A 380 3.79 -6.22 -18.85
CA THR A 380 2.44 -6.79 -18.72
C THR A 380 1.53 -6.00 -17.78
N ARG A 381 2.03 -4.90 -17.17
CA ARG A 381 1.33 -4.01 -16.22
C ARG A 381 0.94 -4.65 -14.88
N GLN A 382 1.53 -5.81 -14.53
CA GLN A 382 1.18 -6.57 -13.32
C GLN A 382 2.32 -6.71 -12.31
N THR A 383 2.04 -6.55 -11.01
CA THR A 383 2.95 -6.92 -9.90
C THR A 383 2.35 -8.11 -9.13
N THR A 384 3.09 -8.80 -8.28
CA THR A 384 2.55 -9.74 -7.26
C THR A 384 3.22 -9.43 -5.94
N SER A 385 2.44 -9.38 -4.85
CA SER A 385 2.94 -9.15 -3.49
C SER A 385 2.73 -10.40 -2.65
N PHE A 386 3.81 -10.92 -2.07
CA PHE A 386 3.78 -11.87 -0.97
C PHE A 386 3.98 -11.10 0.34
N LEU A 387 3.15 -11.42 1.32
CA LEU A 387 3.11 -10.76 2.62
C LEU A 387 3.49 -11.76 3.71
N PRO A 388 4.04 -11.30 4.85
CA PRO A 388 4.26 -12.15 6.01
C PRO A 388 2.96 -12.80 6.49
N SER A 389 3.06 -14.00 7.05
CA SER A 389 1.90 -14.67 7.66
C SER A 389 1.29 -13.79 8.75
N GLY A 390 -0.06 -13.71 8.78
CA GLY A 390 -0.79 -12.89 9.75
C GLY A 390 -0.81 -11.38 9.47
N PHE A 391 -0.06 -10.89 8.47
CA PHE A 391 -0.09 -9.48 8.11
C PHE A 391 -1.25 -9.17 7.14
N SER A 392 -2.18 -8.32 7.58
CA SER A 392 -3.23 -7.78 6.73
C SER A 392 -3.54 -6.34 7.14
N VAL A 393 -3.97 -5.54 6.15
CA VAL A 393 -4.52 -4.21 6.40
C VAL A 393 -5.99 -4.27 6.06
N ASP A 394 -6.82 -4.34 7.10
CA ASP A 394 -8.26 -4.43 6.93
C ASP A 394 -8.91 -3.05 6.73
N PHE A 395 -9.84 -2.99 5.78
CA PHE A 395 -10.68 -1.84 5.50
C PHE A 395 -12.14 -2.29 5.60
N PRO A 396 -12.83 -2.01 6.73
CA PRO A 396 -14.22 -2.41 6.96
C PRO A 396 -15.18 -1.94 5.86
N GLY A 397 -14.84 -0.84 5.19
CA GLY A 397 -15.57 -0.34 4.04
C GLY A 397 -15.72 -1.32 2.88
N THR A 398 -14.87 -2.34 2.79
CA THR A 398 -15.02 -3.44 1.82
C THR A 398 -16.29 -4.23 2.06
N ALA A 399 -16.57 -4.60 3.31
CA ALA A 399 -17.76 -5.36 3.68
C ALA A 399 -19.03 -4.53 3.42
N THR A 400 -19.01 -3.25 3.82
CA THR A 400 -20.13 -2.31 3.57
C THR A 400 -20.39 -2.12 2.08
N ALA A 401 -19.35 -1.93 1.28
CA ALA A 401 -19.49 -1.77 -0.17
C ALA A 401 -20.05 -3.04 -0.82
N ASN A 402 -19.53 -4.21 -0.45
CA ASN A 402 -20.01 -5.51 -0.96
C ASN A 402 -21.46 -5.79 -0.56
N HIS A 403 -21.85 -5.40 0.65
CA HIS A 403 -23.22 -5.57 1.14
C HIS A 403 -24.20 -4.69 0.34
N TYR A 404 -23.97 -3.38 0.23
CA TYR A 404 -24.98 -2.47 -0.33
C TYR A 404 -24.94 -2.29 -1.86
N ARG A 405 -23.82 -2.58 -2.52
CA ARG A 405 -23.69 -2.40 -3.99
C ARG A 405 -24.72 -3.22 -4.79
N PRO A 406 -24.99 -4.51 -4.49
CA PRO A 406 -26.02 -5.28 -5.17
C PRO A 406 -27.42 -4.67 -5.00
N LEU A 407 -27.78 -4.21 -3.79
CA LEU A 407 -29.10 -3.60 -3.54
C LEU A 407 -29.28 -2.32 -4.35
N MET A 408 -28.29 -1.43 -4.34
CA MET A 408 -28.33 -0.21 -5.15
C MET A 408 -28.52 -0.54 -6.63
N CYS A 409 -27.74 -1.47 -7.19
CA CYS A 409 -27.84 -1.87 -8.59
C CYS A 409 -29.23 -2.45 -8.92
N ALA A 410 -29.80 -3.28 -8.04
CA ALA A 410 -31.14 -3.82 -8.21
C ALA A 410 -32.21 -2.72 -8.22
N THR A 411 -32.13 -1.75 -7.30
CA THR A 411 -33.05 -0.61 -7.27
C THR A 411 -32.95 0.26 -8.52
N VAL A 412 -31.74 0.54 -9.02
CA VAL A 412 -31.55 1.31 -10.25
C VAL A 412 -32.10 0.57 -11.47
N ARG A 413 -32.00 -0.77 -11.52
CA ARG A 413 -32.58 -1.59 -12.59
C ARG A 413 -34.12 -1.56 -12.55
N ALA A 414 -34.70 -1.65 -11.35
CA ALA A 414 -36.16 -1.70 -11.18
C ALA A 414 -36.83 -0.33 -11.40
N SER A 415 -36.26 0.73 -10.82
CA SER A 415 -36.90 2.06 -10.75
C SER A 415 -36.24 3.09 -11.66
N GLY A 416 -35.16 2.71 -12.36
CA GLY A 416 -34.32 3.64 -13.11
C GLY A 416 -33.37 4.45 -12.20
N TRP A 417 -32.60 5.32 -12.83
CA TRP A 417 -31.66 6.20 -12.14
C TRP A 417 -32.40 7.28 -11.33
N PRO A 418 -32.01 7.52 -10.05
CA PRO A 418 -32.59 8.60 -9.27
C PRO A 418 -32.39 9.97 -9.94
N VAL A 419 -33.37 10.85 -9.78
CA VAL A 419 -33.40 12.17 -10.45
C VAL A 419 -32.16 13.01 -10.09
N TYR A 420 -31.76 13.03 -8.83
CA TYR A 420 -30.58 13.78 -8.36
C TYR A 420 -29.26 13.25 -8.94
N VAL A 421 -29.17 11.96 -9.30
CA VAL A 421 -27.99 11.38 -9.97
C VAL A 421 -27.86 11.89 -11.40
N LYS A 422 -29.01 12.07 -12.09
CA LYS A 422 -29.05 12.66 -13.45
C LYS A 422 -28.82 14.17 -13.42
N GLN A 423 -29.41 14.88 -12.46
CA GLN A 423 -29.37 16.34 -12.37
C GLN A 423 -28.02 16.90 -11.87
N GLY A 424 -27.19 16.09 -11.21
CA GLY A 424 -25.86 16.50 -10.73
C GLY A 424 -24.86 16.88 -11.85
N VAL A 425 -25.19 16.62 -13.12
CA VAL A 425 -24.38 17.03 -14.27
C VAL A 425 -24.75 18.46 -14.69
N LYS A 426 -24.55 19.46 -13.80
CA LYS A 426 -24.47 20.85 -14.28
C LYS A 426 -23.20 20.94 -15.12
N LYS A 427 -23.34 20.76 -16.44
CA LYS A 427 -22.22 20.77 -17.40
C LYS A 427 -21.39 22.05 -17.16
N PRO A 428 -20.16 21.99 -16.60
CA PRO A 428 -19.24 23.09 -16.78
C PRO A 428 -19.11 23.28 -18.29
N LYS A 429 -19.21 24.52 -18.77
CA LYS A 429 -19.53 24.91 -20.15
C LYS A 429 -18.70 24.29 -21.30
N GLN A 430 -17.73 23.41 -21.08
CA GLN A 430 -16.79 22.98 -22.12
C GLN A 430 -16.33 21.50 -22.13
N VAL A 431 -16.82 20.62 -21.26
CA VAL A 431 -16.44 19.18 -21.35
C VAL A 431 -17.68 18.31 -21.54
N LEU A 432 -17.95 17.94 -22.80
CA LEU A 432 -18.85 16.84 -23.15
C LEU A 432 -18.25 15.55 -22.56
N VAL A 433 -18.67 15.17 -21.36
CA VAL A 433 -18.41 13.83 -20.85
C VAL A 433 -19.32 12.89 -21.64
N PRO A 434 -18.81 12.00 -22.49
CA PRO A 434 -19.65 11.07 -23.22
C PRO A 434 -20.42 10.21 -22.20
N GLY A 435 -21.74 10.10 -22.38
CA GLY A 435 -22.57 9.19 -21.59
C GLY A 435 -22.11 7.74 -21.73
N CYS A 436 -22.68 6.84 -20.92
CA CYS A 436 -22.29 5.44 -20.92
C CYS A 436 -22.28 4.85 -22.33
N TRP A 437 -21.19 4.20 -22.74
CA TRP A 437 -21.09 3.66 -24.11
C TRP A 437 -22.04 2.48 -24.36
N CYS A 438 -22.52 1.82 -23.31
CA CYS A 438 -23.49 0.73 -23.38
C CYS A 438 -24.94 1.23 -23.48
N CYS A 439 -25.41 1.99 -22.48
CA CYS A 439 -26.82 2.41 -22.38
C CYS A 439 -27.07 3.89 -22.68
N ARG A 440 -26.04 4.65 -23.05
CA ARG A 440 -26.07 6.11 -23.31
C ARG A 440 -26.53 6.96 -22.12
N ALA A 441 -26.63 6.39 -20.91
CA ALA A 441 -27.01 7.15 -19.71
C ALA A 441 -26.03 8.29 -19.44
N GLU A 442 -26.57 9.50 -19.31
CA GLU A 442 -25.85 10.70 -18.88
C GLU A 442 -25.90 10.79 -17.35
N VAL A 443 -24.88 10.25 -16.69
CA VAL A 443 -24.73 10.28 -15.22
C VAL A 443 -23.39 10.94 -14.86
N SER A 444 -23.25 11.36 -13.60
CA SER A 444 -21.99 11.95 -13.12
C SER A 444 -20.80 10.99 -13.30
N PRO A 445 -19.57 11.50 -13.59
CA PRO A 445 -18.37 10.67 -13.72
C PRO A 445 -18.07 9.76 -12.52
N LEU A 446 -18.59 10.10 -11.33
CA LEU A 446 -18.51 9.23 -10.15
C LEU A 446 -19.14 7.84 -10.41
N TRP A 447 -20.24 7.81 -11.17
CA TRP A 447 -21.05 6.64 -11.49
C TRP A 447 -20.58 5.87 -12.74
N MET A 448 -19.52 6.36 -13.39
CA MET A 448 -18.96 5.76 -14.61
C MET A 448 -17.50 5.35 -14.40
N HIS A 449 -17.18 4.10 -14.70
CA HIS A 449 -15.80 3.62 -14.77
C HIS A 449 -15.44 3.33 -16.22
N ASN A 450 -14.37 3.95 -16.72
CA ASN A 450 -13.89 3.79 -18.11
C ASN A 450 -15.01 3.90 -19.17
N GLY A 451 -15.90 4.89 -19.03
CA GLY A 451 -17.00 5.13 -19.98
C GLY A 451 -18.24 4.21 -19.81
N VAL A 452 -18.27 3.37 -18.79
CA VAL A 452 -19.37 2.42 -18.52
C VAL A 452 -20.03 2.76 -17.18
N CYS A 453 -21.36 2.89 -17.14
CA CYS A 453 -22.07 3.13 -15.89
C CYS A 453 -22.09 1.87 -15.02
N ILE A 454 -22.21 2.04 -13.69
CA ILE A 454 -22.15 0.93 -12.73
C ILE A 454 -23.20 -0.18 -12.99
N THR A 455 -24.36 0.15 -13.57
CA THR A 455 -25.40 -0.82 -13.90
C THR A 455 -24.99 -1.71 -15.08
N CYS A 456 -24.53 -1.12 -16.19
CA CYS A 456 -23.99 -1.87 -17.33
C CYS A 456 -22.72 -2.62 -16.97
N GLU A 457 -21.89 -2.06 -16.08
CA GLU A 457 -20.75 -2.77 -15.50
C GLU A 457 -21.20 -4.06 -14.82
N GLY A 458 -22.18 -3.97 -13.92
CA GLY A 458 -22.76 -5.13 -13.23
C GLY A 458 -23.37 -6.16 -14.19
N GLU A 459 -24.15 -5.73 -15.17
CA GLU A 459 -24.78 -6.64 -16.14
C GLU A 459 -23.77 -7.40 -17.00
N CYS A 460 -22.71 -6.74 -17.47
CA CYS A 460 -21.64 -7.41 -18.19
C CYS A 460 -20.96 -8.45 -17.29
N ARG A 461 -20.67 -8.11 -16.03
CA ARG A 461 -20.09 -9.06 -15.06
C ARG A 461 -21.02 -10.24 -14.76
N ASP A 462 -22.32 -10.00 -14.62
CA ASP A 462 -23.34 -11.05 -14.42
C ASP A 462 -23.38 -12.04 -15.60
N ARG A 463 -23.08 -11.57 -16.82
CA ARG A 463 -22.92 -12.39 -18.03
C ARG A 463 -21.52 -13.02 -18.19
N GLY A 464 -20.60 -12.83 -17.25
CA GLY A 464 -19.22 -13.28 -17.38
C GLY A 464 -18.44 -12.56 -18.49
N GLN A 465 -18.81 -11.31 -18.80
CA GLN A 465 -18.19 -10.49 -19.85
C GLN A 465 -17.42 -9.31 -19.24
N CYS A 466 -16.34 -8.89 -19.91
CA CYS A 466 -15.63 -7.68 -19.52
C CYS A 466 -16.48 -6.44 -19.87
N PRO A 467 -16.78 -5.55 -18.91
CA PRO A 467 -17.58 -4.36 -19.19
C PRO A 467 -16.85 -3.32 -20.06
N TYR A 468 -15.51 -3.32 -20.07
CA TYR A 468 -14.71 -2.26 -20.69
C TYR A 468 -14.18 -2.62 -22.09
N GLN A 469 -14.11 -3.91 -22.43
CA GLN A 469 -13.61 -4.38 -23.72
C GLN A 469 -14.37 -5.62 -24.19
N ALA A 470 -15.11 -5.51 -25.29
CA ALA A 470 -15.84 -6.63 -25.89
C ALA A 470 -14.92 -7.78 -26.37
N LYS A 471 -13.64 -7.47 -26.65
CA LYS A 471 -12.64 -8.44 -27.15
C LYS A 471 -11.83 -9.12 -26.04
N CYS A 472 -12.15 -8.89 -24.76
CA CYS A 472 -11.48 -9.64 -23.68
C CYS A 472 -11.86 -11.13 -23.75
N PRO A 473 -10.89 -12.06 -23.77
CA PRO A 473 -11.18 -13.49 -23.70
C PRO A 473 -11.98 -13.84 -22.45
N LEU A 474 -12.87 -14.85 -22.52
CA LEU A 474 -13.62 -15.33 -21.35
C LEU A 474 -12.70 -15.76 -20.20
N LEU A 475 -11.54 -16.34 -20.53
CA LEU A 475 -10.48 -16.71 -19.56
C LEU A 475 -9.87 -15.51 -18.82
N SER A 476 -10.09 -14.28 -19.31
CA SER A 476 -9.69 -13.06 -18.60
C SER A 476 -10.66 -12.66 -17.49
N MET A 477 -11.78 -13.37 -17.31
CA MET A 477 -12.74 -13.12 -16.25
C MET A 477 -12.51 -14.08 -15.08
N CYS A 478 -12.43 -13.54 -13.88
CA CYS A 478 -12.40 -14.33 -12.66
C CYS A 478 -13.76 -15.02 -12.44
N PRO A 479 -13.84 -16.36 -12.33
CA PRO A 479 -15.10 -17.04 -12.04
C PRO A 479 -15.66 -16.70 -10.65
N HIS A 480 -14.80 -16.50 -9.65
CA HIS A 480 -15.23 -16.24 -8.27
C HIS A 480 -15.72 -14.81 -8.05
N ALA A 481 -15.06 -13.83 -8.68
CA ALA A 481 -15.34 -12.42 -8.46
C ALA A 481 -16.02 -11.71 -9.64
N ARG A 482 -16.15 -12.40 -10.78
CA ARG A 482 -16.70 -11.87 -12.03
C ARG A 482 -16.06 -10.56 -12.48
N ARG A 483 -14.74 -10.44 -12.30
CA ARG A 483 -13.96 -9.25 -12.66
C ARG A 483 -12.90 -9.59 -13.70
N CYS A 484 -12.62 -8.64 -14.58
CA CYS A 484 -11.64 -8.81 -15.65
C CYS A 484 -10.23 -8.62 -15.10
N PHE A 485 -9.43 -9.68 -15.15
CA PHE A 485 -8.01 -9.68 -14.81
C PHE A 485 -7.24 -8.61 -15.61
N ARG A 486 -7.56 -8.44 -16.90
CA ARG A 486 -6.86 -7.51 -17.80
C ARG A 486 -7.24 -6.04 -17.60
N CYS A 487 -8.53 -5.73 -17.62
CA CYS A 487 -9.00 -4.35 -17.63
C CYS A 487 -9.11 -3.74 -16.22
N GLU A 488 -9.28 -4.56 -15.19
CA GLU A 488 -9.49 -4.08 -13.82
C GLU A 488 -8.30 -4.28 -12.90
N GLY A 489 -7.35 -5.10 -13.35
CA GLY A 489 -6.26 -5.56 -12.52
C GLY A 489 -6.76 -6.31 -11.28
N TRP A 490 -7.69 -7.25 -11.45
CA TRP A 490 -8.33 -7.97 -10.33
C TRP A 490 -7.47 -9.13 -9.80
N SER A 491 -7.27 -9.25 -8.48
CA SER A 491 -6.65 -10.43 -7.87
C SER A 491 -7.70 -11.31 -7.22
N CYS A 492 -7.63 -12.62 -7.39
CA CYS A 492 -8.50 -13.58 -6.73
C CYS A 492 -7.67 -14.63 -5.99
N GLU A 493 -7.90 -14.75 -4.69
CA GLU A 493 -7.24 -15.76 -3.86
C GLU A 493 -7.71 -17.17 -4.21
N ASP A 494 -9.01 -17.35 -4.45
CA ASP A 494 -9.59 -18.64 -4.84
C ASP A 494 -9.12 -19.12 -6.21
N CYS A 495 -8.88 -18.21 -7.17
CA CYS A 495 -8.27 -18.57 -8.45
C CYS A 495 -6.75 -18.78 -8.34
N HIS A 496 -6.15 -18.39 -7.22
CA HIS A 496 -4.71 -18.11 -7.09
C HIS A 496 -4.16 -17.16 -8.18
N LEU A 497 -5.04 -16.41 -8.86
CA LEU A 497 -4.66 -15.48 -9.91
C LEU A 497 -4.63 -14.07 -9.35
N ARG A 498 -3.42 -13.62 -9.00
CA ARG A 498 -3.18 -12.26 -8.49
C ARG A 498 -2.80 -11.33 -9.63
N VAL A 499 -3.65 -10.34 -9.93
CA VAL A 499 -3.32 -9.21 -10.79
C VAL A 499 -3.10 -7.96 -9.95
N LEU A 500 -1.95 -7.33 -10.09
CA LEU A 500 -1.69 -6.00 -9.51
C LEU A 500 -1.48 -4.98 -10.64
N THR A 501 -1.52 -3.69 -10.36
CA THR A 501 -1.46 -2.62 -11.39
C THR A 501 -0.17 -1.82 -11.22
N GLY A 502 0.66 -1.72 -12.27
CA GLY A 502 1.82 -0.82 -12.29
C GLY A 502 1.44 0.61 -12.65
N ASP A 503 1.86 1.59 -11.83
CA ASP A 503 1.85 3.01 -12.18
C ASP A 503 2.68 3.24 -13.47
N GLU A 504 2.16 4.11 -14.34
CA GLU A 504 2.74 4.49 -15.63
C GLU A 504 3.96 5.41 -15.44
N THR A 505 5.10 5.03 -16.02
CA THR A 505 6.05 6.00 -16.60
C THR A 505 6.34 5.54 -18.02
N ALA A 506 5.96 6.40 -18.97
CA ALA A 506 6.28 6.33 -20.38
C ALA A 506 7.79 6.41 -20.63
#